data_AF-A0A3D0PAD4-F1
#
_entry.id   AF-A0A3D0PAD4-F1
#
_cell.length_a   1.000
_cell.length_b   1.000
_cell.length_c   1.000
_cell.angle_alpha   90.00
_cell.angle_beta   90.00
_cell.angle_gamma   90.00
#
_symmetry.space_group_name_H-M   'P 1'
#
loop_
_entity.id
_entity.type
_entity.pdbx_description
1 polymer ?
#
loop_
_entity_poly.entity_id
_entity_poly.type
_entity_poly.pdbx_seq_one_letter_code
_entity_poly.pdbx_strand_id
1 'polypeptide(L)' 'MPVDQHPLRSVLETVDPNSCPTRLNFHCHSLCSDGSLSPAQIADQAVEIGLEHMAVTDHHS' A
#
# COMPACT_ATOMS: atom_id res chain seq x y z
N MET A 1 -11.51 28.33 7.70
CA MET A 1 -11.47 27.97 6.27
C MET A 1 -12.28 26.70 6.12
N PRO A 2 -13.29 26.62 5.24
CA PRO A 2 -13.78 25.31 4.85
C PRO A 2 -12.58 24.60 4.22
N VAL A 3 -12.23 23.41 4.71
CA VAL A 3 -11.30 22.54 4.00
C VAL A 3 -11.93 22.33 2.63
N ASP A 4 -11.36 22.91 1.58
CA ASP A 4 -11.73 22.56 0.21
C ASP A 4 -11.66 21.04 0.15
N GLN A 5 -12.82 20.40 0.03
CA GLN A 5 -12.90 18.95 -0.01
C GLN A 5 -12.28 18.51 -1.31
N HIS A 6 -11.00 18.15 -1.26
CA HIS A 6 -10.29 17.63 -2.42
C HIS A 6 -11.09 16.44 -2.96
N PRO A 7 -11.36 16.36 -4.28
CA PRO A 7 -12.25 15.34 -4.86
C PRO A 7 -11.80 13.90 -4.59
N LEU A 8 -10.52 13.69 -4.27
CA LEU A 8 -9.97 12.38 -3.92
C LEU A 8 -10.12 12.02 -2.43
N ARG A 9 -10.55 12.94 -1.55
CA ARG A 9 -10.58 12.69 -0.10
C ARG A 9 -11.39 11.45 0.25
N SER A 10 -12.61 11.35 -0.26
CA SER A 10 -13.50 10.22 0.00
C SER A 10 -12.93 8.90 -0.54
N VAL A 11 -12.20 8.94 -1.66
CA VAL A 11 -11.53 7.75 -2.21
C VAL A 11 -10.35 7.34 -1.32
N LEU A 12 -9.50 8.27 -0.93
CA LEU A 12 -8.33 7.98 -0.09
C LEU A 12 -8.72 7.50 1.32
N GLU A 13 -9.85 7.98 1.85
CA GLU A 13 -10.41 7.49 3.12
C GLU A 13 -10.91 6.03 3.06
N THR A 14 -11.08 5.47 1.86
CA THR A 14 -11.40 4.03 1.69
C THR A 14 -10.17 3.14 1.53
N VAL A 15 -8.98 3.72 1.39
CA VAL A 15 -7.75 2.94 1.27
C VAL A 15 -7.39 2.36 2.63
N ASP A 16 -7.25 1.04 2.65
CA ASP A 16 -6.94 0.25 3.84
C ASP A 16 -5.91 -0.85 3.48
N PRO A 17 -5.47 -1.67 4.46
CA PRO A 17 -4.52 -2.74 4.17
C PRO A 17 -5.01 -3.73 3.09
N ASN A 18 -6.31 -3.93 2.91
CA ASN A 18 -6.87 -4.87 1.92
C ASN A 18 -6.98 -4.26 0.52
N SER A 19 -6.57 -3.00 0.33
CA SER A 19 -6.59 -2.31 -0.97
C SER A 19 -5.45 -2.75 -1.91
N CYS A 20 -4.57 -3.65 -1.47
CA CYS A 20 -3.48 -4.20 -2.28
C CYS A 20 -4.02 -4.95 -3.51
N PRO A 21 -3.49 -4.74 -4.72
CA PRO A 21 -3.91 -5.48 -5.90
C PRO A 21 -3.54 -6.96 -5.81
N THR A 22 -4.26 -7.82 -6.51
CA THR A 22 -4.09 -9.29 -6.44
C THR A 22 -3.20 -9.88 -7.54
N ARG A 23 -2.75 -9.07 -8.51
CA ARG A 23 -1.96 -9.58 -9.65
C ARG A 23 -0.56 -9.00 -9.71
N LEU A 24 -0.45 -7.67 -9.78
CA LEU A 24 0.82 -6.97 -9.90
C LEU A 24 0.88 -5.83 -8.89
N ASN A 25 1.86 -5.85 -7.98
CA ASN A 25 2.19 -4.73 -7.11
C ASN A 25 3.69 -4.40 -7.19
N PHE A 26 4.07 -3.58 -8.16
CA PHE A 26 5.48 -3.22 -8.38
C PHE A 26 5.90 -1.93 -7.65
N HIS A 27 5.08 -1.44 -6.73
CA HIS A 27 5.36 -0.21 -6.01
C HIS A 27 4.66 -0.23 -4.65
N CYS A 28 5.29 -0.85 -3.66
CA CYS A 28 4.85 -0.79 -2.28
C CYS A 28 6.00 -0.49 -1.33
N HIS A 29 5.66 0.17 -0.23
CA HIS A 29 6.60 0.60 0.79
C HIS A 29 6.38 -0.21 2.06
N SER A 30 7.45 -0.41 2.81
CA SER A 30 7.45 -1.06 4.11
C SER A 30 7.77 -0.06 5.22
N LEU A 31 7.70 -0.52 6.46
CA LEU A 31 8.18 0.25 7.63
C LEU A 31 9.69 0.58 7.58
N CYS A 32 10.45 0.04 6.62
CA CYS A 32 11.83 0.45 6.36
C CYS A 32 11.94 1.79 5.63
N SER A 33 10.83 2.33 5.11
CA SER A 33 10.72 3.72 4.65
C SER A 33 9.47 4.41 5.24
N ASP A 34 8.43 4.61 4.44
CA ASP A 34 7.18 5.30 4.80
C ASP A 34 5.93 4.43 4.61
N GLY A 35 6.11 3.11 4.46
CA GLY A 35 5.02 2.15 4.40
C GLY A 35 4.35 1.90 5.75
N SER A 36 3.26 1.13 5.74
CA SER A 36 2.44 0.84 6.94
C SER A 36 2.59 -0.59 7.47
N LEU A 37 3.25 -1.48 6.74
CA LEU A 37 3.46 -2.88 7.11
C LEU A 37 4.97 -3.20 7.14
N SER A 38 5.39 -4.10 8.02
CA SER A 38 6.75 -4.64 7.95
C SER A 38 6.94 -5.48 6.68
N PRO A 39 8.17 -5.68 6.18
CA PRO A 39 8.41 -6.52 5.02
C PRO A 39 7.81 -7.93 5.14
N ALA A 40 7.83 -8.52 6.34
CA ALA A 40 7.22 -9.83 6.61
C ALA A 40 5.69 -9.79 6.47
N GLN A 41 5.03 -8.78 7.04
CA GLN A 41 3.57 -8.62 6.91
C GLN A 41 3.13 -8.36 5.46
N ILE A 42 3.94 -7.67 4.66
CA ILE A 42 3.68 -7.51 3.22
C ILE A 42 3.75 -8.87 2.51
N ALA A 43 4.75 -9.69 2.84
CA ALA A 43 4.87 -11.04 2.27
C ALA A 43 3.70 -11.94 2.68
N ASP A 44 3.29 -11.91 3.95
CA ASP A 44 2.13 -12.66 4.45
C ASP A 44 0.86 -12.26 3.70
N GLN A 45 0.62 -10.95 3.54
CA GLN A 45 -0.51 -10.44 2.78
C GLN A 45 -0.48 -10.87 1.31
N ALA A 46 0.69 -10.80 0.66
CA ALA A 46 0.84 -11.21 -0.75
C ALA A 46 0.45 -12.68 -0.94
N VAL A 47 0.82 -13.56 -0.01
CA VAL A 47 0.41 -14.96 0.00
C VAL A 47 -1.10 -15.09 0.23
N GLU A 48 -1.65 -14.38 1.21
CA GLU A 48 -3.07 -14.43 1.56
C GLU A 48 -3.98 -14.02 0.39
N ILE A 49 -3.63 -12.96 -0.34
CA ILE A 49 -4.43 -12.44 -1.45
C ILE A 49 -4.13 -13.11 -2.80
N GLY A 50 -3.17 -14.03 -2.84
CA GLY A 50 -2.74 -14.71 -4.07
C GLY A 50 -2.02 -13.80 -5.07
N LEU A 51 -1.24 -12.83 -4.59
CA LEU A 51 -0.50 -11.88 -5.42
C LEU A 51 0.58 -12.58 -6.28
N GLU A 52 0.46 -12.47 -7.60
CA GLU A 52 1.37 -13.16 -8.54
C GLU A 52 2.78 -12.55 -8.58
N HIS A 53 2.88 -11.22 -8.65
CA HIS A 53 4.15 -10.52 -8.76
C HIS A 53 4.19 -9.26 -7.92
N MET A 54 5.30 -9.06 -7.19
CA MET A 54 5.47 -7.89 -6.34
C MET A 54 6.90 -7.38 -6.26
N ALA A 55 7.05 -6.10 -5.93
CA ALA A 55 8.33 -5.48 -5.57
C ALA A 55 8.14 -4.50 -4.40
N VAL A 56 9.00 -4.64 -3.38
CA VAL A 56 9.12 -3.62 -2.33
C VAL A 56 10.10 -2.56 -2.81
N THR A 57 9.65 -1.31 -2.87
CA THR A 57 10.38 -0.17 -3.46
C THR A 57 10.53 0.95 -2.43
N ASP A 58 11.05 0.59 -1.26
CA ASP A 58 11.33 1.54 -0.18
C ASP A 58 12.19 2.73 -0.66
N HIS A 59 11.93 3.92 -0.11
CA HIS A 59 12.71 5.11 -0.43
C HIS A 59 14.20 4.92 -0.06
N HIS A 60 15.07 5.40 -0.94
CA HIS A 60 16.47 5.64 -0.61
C HIS A 60 16.62 7.02 0.03
N SER A 61 17.57 7.16 0.95
CA SER A 61 18.00 8.44 1.53
C SER A 61 19.29 8.92 0.87
#